data_AF-A0A4T0W9S6-F1
#
_entry.id   AF-A0A4T0W9S6-F1
#
_cell.length_a   1.000
_cell.length_b   1.000
_cell.length_c   1.000
_cell.angle_alpha   90.00
_cell.angle_beta   90.00
_cell.angle_gamma   90.00
#
_symmetry.space_group_name_H-M   'P 1'
#
loop_
_entity.id
_entity.type
_entity.pdbx_description
1 polymer ?
#
loop_
_entity_poly.entity_id
_entity_poly.type
_entity_poly.pdbx_seq_one_letter_code
_entity_poly.pdbx_strand_id
1 'polypeptide(L)'
;MTATTALTAQDTTGVHDIHHVPQEFLVKQIDACVGDIGVDVVKTGMLASPTTIGTVVEALKRHKIPRVVVDPVMIATSGAELLPREAVAELLDGLLRLTTVLTPNIPEAKLILEDSGYKSIEVKSVRDLDEMARSVQALGPEWVLVKGGHAPFKADFTVAETEEEKAIVVDVLYGQGEFLHIQSPYQSSTNTHGTGCSLACGGRFIEYMLARTDVKDVWKTFVYHPFVMAMGDGTLPMDSFKKYLIQDYLYLVCLWSFGQDLLLTYSKVHFARANALASYKAKNIADIAAGATIVSHITREMSLHIDYCKDFGITVPEIEATEEHQACTAYTRYVLDVGMSEDWIALQMALAPCLLGYGAVAKQLHGDAKTKRDDNTYWKWIENYVADDYVGAVKTGSELIERHAVLQSPSSIERLVKIFIHGTKMEIGFWEMFPSR
;
A
#
# COMPACT_ATOMS: atom_id res chain seq x y z
N MET A 1 4.60 -15.61 2.71
CA MET A 1 5.32 -16.89 2.79
C MET A 1 6.64 -16.66 3.53
N THR A 2 7.12 -17.65 4.28
CA THR A 2 8.33 -17.51 5.11
C THR A 2 9.14 -18.81 5.08
N ALA A 3 10.45 -18.69 4.92
CA ALA A 3 11.39 -19.78 5.14
C ALA A 3 12.44 -19.29 6.15
N THR A 4 12.41 -19.81 7.36
CA THR A 4 13.28 -19.35 8.44
C THR A 4 14.65 -19.99 8.32
N THR A 5 15.69 -19.17 8.25
CA THR A 5 17.10 -19.57 8.12
C THR A 5 17.78 -19.74 9.48
N ALA A 6 17.41 -18.92 10.45
CA ALA A 6 17.88 -18.98 11.82
C ALA A 6 16.80 -18.49 12.80
N LEU A 7 16.79 -19.06 14.00
CA LEU A 7 16.01 -18.56 15.13
C LEU A 7 16.95 -17.78 16.03
N THR A 8 16.62 -16.51 16.31
CA THR A 8 17.42 -15.66 17.19
C THR A 8 16.75 -15.54 18.56
N ALA A 9 17.55 -15.67 19.62
CA ALA A 9 17.18 -15.17 20.94
C ALA A 9 17.62 -13.70 21.01
N GLN A 10 16.74 -12.78 20.62
CA GLN A 10 17.06 -11.36 20.47
C GLN A 10 16.03 -10.47 21.17
N ASP A 11 16.51 -9.38 21.76
CA ASP A 11 15.69 -8.28 22.28
C ASP A 11 16.27 -6.92 21.85
N THR A 12 15.76 -5.83 22.44
CA THR A 12 16.20 -4.46 22.15
C THR A 12 17.62 -4.15 22.64
N THR A 13 18.19 -5.01 23.51
CA THR A 13 19.52 -4.86 24.09
C THR A 13 20.59 -5.63 23.30
N GLY A 14 20.21 -6.68 22.56
CA GLY A 14 21.14 -7.41 21.73
C GLY A 14 20.64 -8.78 21.25
N VAL A 15 21.55 -9.49 20.57
CA VAL A 15 21.40 -10.89 20.16
C VAL A 15 22.14 -11.76 21.17
N HIS A 16 21.43 -12.69 21.81
CA HIS A 16 21.95 -13.55 22.87
C HIS A 16 22.32 -14.95 22.36
N ASP A 17 21.60 -15.45 21.36
CA ASP A 17 21.88 -16.74 20.73
C ASP A 17 21.29 -16.84 19.32
N ILE A 18 21.86 -17.71 18.49
CA ILE A 18 21.45 -17.97 17.11
C ILE A 18 21.39 -19.49 16.89
N HIS A 19 20.18 -20.02 16.69
CA HIS A 19 19.97 -21.41 16.31
C HIS A 19 19.77 -21.53 14.81
N HIS A 20 20.72 -22.15 14.12
CA HIS A 20 20.68 -22.34 12.66
C HIS A 20 19.69 -23.44 12.29
N VAL A 21 18.78 -23.15 11.35
CA VAL A 21 17.83 -24.15 10.86
C VAL A 21 18.57 -25.18 9.99
N PRO A 22 18.36 -26.49 10.20
CA PRO A 22 18.97 -27.53 9.36
C PRO A 22 18.63 -27.35 7.88
N GLN A 23 19.63 -27.50 7.01
CA GLN A 23 19.50 -27.22 5.57
C GLN A 23 18.37 -28.01 4.89
N GLU A 24 18.28 -29.30 5.18
CA GLU A 24 17.24 -30.17 4.61
C GLU A 24 15.84 -29.67 4.95
N PHE A 25 15.68 -29.04 6.11
CA PHE A 25 14.41 -28.46 6.53
C PHE A 25 14.16 -27.10 5.88
N LEU A 26 15.20 -26.27 5.71
CA LEU A 26 15.10 -25.02 4.93
C LEU A 26 14.67 -25.28 3.49
N VAL A 27 15.25 -26.28 2.82
CA VAL A 27 14.84 -26.69 1.47
C VAL A 27 13.36 -27.06 1.42
N LYS A 28 12.89 -27.86 2.38
CA LYS A 28 11.47 -28.25 2.48
C LYS A 28 10.55 -27.03 2.68
N GLN A 29 10.96 -26.06 3.50
CA GLN A 29 10.20 -24.82 3.71
C GLN A 29 10.09 -24.02 2.40
N ILE A 30 11.20 -23.83 1.68
CA ILE A 30 11.21 -23.10 0.42
C ILE A 30 10.36 -23.82 -0.63
N ASP A 31 10.52 -25.13 -0.77
CA ASP A 31 9.78 -25.93 -1.74
C ASP A 31 8.27 -25.94 -1.46
N ALA A 32 7.87 -25.99 -0.19
CA ALA A 32 6.47 -25.89 0.19
C ALA A 32 5.87 -24.51 -0.13
N CYS A 33 6.60 -23.43 0.11
CA CYS A 33 6.13 -22.08 -0.21
C CYS A 33 6.02 -21.87 -1.72
N VAL A 34 7.06 -22.22 -2.47
CA VAL A 34 7.13 -21.94 -3.90
C VAL A 34 6.24 -22.89 -4.71
N GLY A 35 6.14 -24.15 -4.32
CA GLY A 35 5.42 -25.18 -5.07
C GLY A 35 3.89 -25.10 -5.01
N ASP A 36 3.32 -24.50 -3.97
CA ASP A 36 1.86 -24.39 -3.79
C ASP A 36 1.30 -23.16 -4.52
N ILE A 37 1.80 -21.97 -4.19
CA ILE A 37 1.22 -20.69 -4.62
C ILE A 37 2.03 -20.05 -5.76
N GLY A 38 3.33 -20.36 -5.86
CA GLY A 38 4.29 -19.60 -6.67
C GLY A 38 4.80 -18.36 -5.94
N VAL A 39 5.88 -17.76 -6.44
CA VAL A 39 6.52 -16.58 -5.84
C VAL A 39 6.99 -15.59 -6.91
N ASP A 40 6.52 -14.35 -6.83
CA ASP A 40 6.94 -13.26 -7.72
C ASP A 40 8.23 -12.57 -7.26
N VAL A 41 8.45 -12.49 -5.94
CA VAL A 41 9.61 -11.82 -5.34
C VAL A 41 10.07 -12.59 -4.12
N VAL A 42 11.37 -12.87 -4.03
CA VAL A 42 12.00 -13.35 -2.79
C VAL A 42 12.80 -12.22 -2.17
N LYS A 43 12.63 -12.03 -0.86
CA LYS A 43 13.48 -11.16 -0.04
C LYS A 43 14.29 -12.00 0.93
N THR A 44 15.61 -11.82 0.96
CA THR A 44 16.47 -12.42 1.98
C THR A 44 16.67 -11.45 3.14
N GLY A 45 16.76 -11.99 4.35
CA GLY A 45 17.29 -11.29 5.53
C GLY A 45 18.56 -11.99 6.00
N MET A 46 18.71 -12.17 7.32
CA MET A 46 19.84 -12.91 7.89
C MET A 46 19.96 -14.33 7.30
N LEU A 47 21.10 -14.64 6.67
CA LEU A 47 21.39 -15.98 6.13
C LEU A 47 22.28 -16.82 7.06
N ALA A 48 22.96 -16.19 8.02
CA ALA A 48 23.68 -16.79 9.14
C ALA A 48 24.89 -17.70 8.82
N SER A 49 24.98 -18.34 7.65
CA SER A 49 26.13 -19.19 7.29
C SER A 49 26.36 -19.29 5.77
N PRO A 50 27.58 -19.63 5.31
CA PRO A 50 27.87 -19.85 3.88
C PRO A 50 26.99 -20.96 3.30
N THR A 51 26.79 -22.02 4.08
CA THR A 51 26.01 -23.17 3.66
C THR A 51 24.54 -22.80 3.41
N THR A 52 23.97 -21.91 4.23
CA THR A 52 22.61 -21.37 4.04
C THR A 52 22.51 -20.57 2.75
N ILE A 53 23.51 -19.74 2.45
CA ILE A 53 23.57 -18.95 1.21
C ILE A 53 23.53 -19.89 0.01
N GLY A 54 24.39 -20.92 -0.02
CA GLY A 54 24.40 -21.92 -1.09
C GLY A 54 23.03 -22.61 -1.25
N THR A 55 22.37 -22.97 -0.15
CA THR A 55 21.02 -23.55 -0.18
C THR A 55 19.99 -22.62 -0.82
N VAL A 56 20.02 -21.32 -0.46
CA VAL A 56 19.12 -20.32 -1.02
C VAL A 56 19.41 -20.10 -2.51
N VAL A 57 20.69 -19.99 -2.90
CA VAL A 57 21.11 -19.84 -4.29
C VAL A 57 20.60 -20.99 -5.17
N GLU A 58 20.77 -22.23 -4.72
CA GLU A 58 20.29 -23.40 -5.46
C GLU A 58 18.76 -23.46 -5.53
N ALA A 59 18.06 -23.06 -4.46
CA ALA A 59 16.61 -22.97 -4.49
C ALA A 59 16.11 -21.88 -5.46
N LEU A 60 16.73 -20.70 -5.47
CA LEU A 60 16.40 -19.60 -6.40
C LEU A 60 16.56 -20.03 -7.86
N LYS A 61 17.66 -20.72 -8.19
CA LYS A 61 17.91 -21.26 -9.54
C LYS A 61 16.90 -22.34 -9.92
N ARG A 62 16.69 -23.32 -9.04
CA ARG A 62 15.78 -24.45 -9.26
C ARG A 62 14.35 -24.00 -9.56
N HIS A 63 13.87 -23.03 -8.79
CA HIS A 63 12.51 -22.51 -8.93
C HIS A 63 12.38 -21.36 -9.92
N LYS A 64 13.49 -20.88 -10.50
CA LYS A 64 13.52 -19.78 -11.48
C LYS A 64 12.77 -18.54 -10.97
N ILE A 65 13.05 -18.15 -9.73
CA ILE A 65 12.43 -16.97 -9.11
C ILE A 65 12.76 -15.72 -9.95
N PRO A 66 11.76 -14.92 -10.35
CA PRO A 66 11.98 -13.85 -11.32
C PRO A 66 12.63 -12.60 -10.71
N ARG A 67 12.43 -12.34 -9.40
CA ARG A 67 12.98 -11.15 -8.72
C ARG A 67 13.49 -11.49 -7.33
N VAL A 68 14.69 -11.00 -7.01
CA VAL A 68 15.36 -11.26 -5.73
C VAL A 68 15.82 -9.94 -5.11
N VAL A 69 15.36 -9.67 -3.89
CA VAL A 69 15.81 -8.54 -3.06
C VAL A 69 16.71 -9.09 -1.96
N VAL A 70 17.93 -8.59 -1.86
CA VAL A 70 18.91 -9.03 -0.86
C VAL A 70 19.17 -7.91 0.13
N ASP A 71 18.75 -8.11 1.37
CA ASP A 71 19.24 -7.35 2.53
C ASP A 71 20.37 -8.18 3.14
N PRO A 72 21.64 -7.73 3.08
CA PRO A 72 22.78 -8.58 3.40
C PRO A 72 22.89 -8.92 4.89
N VAL A 73 22.31 -8.09 5.79
CA VAL A 73 22.22 -8.29 7.25
C VAL A 73 23.52 -8.87 7.83
N MET A 74 24.64 -8.15 7.63
CA MET A 74 25.96 -8.63 8.03
C MET A 74 26.36 -8.15 9.42
N ILE A 75 25.90 -6.96 9.81
CA ILE A 75 26.24 -6.32 11.07
C ILE A 75 24.96 -5.80 11.71
N ALA A 76 24.70 -6.19 12.96
CA ALA A 76 23.59 -5.65 13.73
C ALA A 76 23.81 -4.17 14.06
N THR A 77 22.74 -3.41 14.32
CA THR A 77 22.86 -2.02 14.82
C THR A 77 23.63 -1.94 16.14
N SER A 78 23.64 -3.02 16.94
CA SER A 78 24.46 -3.15 18.16
C SER A 78 25.94 -3.46 17.89
N GLY A 79 26.34 -3.64 16.62
CA GLY A 79 27.70 -3.98 16.20
C GLY A 79 28.02 -5.47 16.17
N ALA A 80 27.08 -6.34 16.54
CA ALA A 80 27.28 -7.79 16.47
C ALA A 80 27.44 -8.27 15.01
N GLU A 81 28.47 -9.05 14.73
CA GLU A 81 28.67 -9.71 13.44
C GLU A 81 27.63 -10.84 13.29
N LEU A 82 26.74 -10.71 12.30
CA LEU A 82 25.65 -11.64 12.03
C LEU A 82 25.96 -12.58 10.86
N LEU A 83 26.94 -12.21 10.04
CA LEU A 83 27.41 -13.01 8.93
C LEU A 83 28.94 -13.11 9.01
N PRO A 84 29.51 -14.32 9.18
CA PRO A 84 30.96 -14.48 9.25
C PRO A 84 31.59 -14.12 7.90
N ARG A 85 32.81 -13.59 7.90
CA ARG A 85 33.55 -13.22 6.68
C ARG A 85 33.58 -14.31 5.59
N GLU A 86 33.72 -15.57 5.98
CA GLU A 86 33.72 -16.71 5.05
C GLU A 86 32.41 -16.81 4.24
N ALA A 87 31.28 -16.33 4.80
CA ALA A 87 29.99 -16.32 4.12
C ALA A 87 29.83 -15.11 3.18
N VAL A 88 30.66 -14.06 3.33
CA VAL A 88 30.66 -12.93 2.42
C VAL A 88 31.15 -13.36 1.03
N ALA A 89 32.16 -14.22 0.94
CA ALA A 89 32.62 -14.78 -0.34
C ALA A 89 31.49 -15.52 -1.10
N GLU A 90 30.71 -16.36 -0.41
CA GLU A 90 29.58 -17.08 -1.02
C GLU A 90 28.44 -16.14 -1.43
N LEU A 91 28.21 -15.07 -0.64
CA LEU A 91 27.28 -13.99 -1.00
C LEU A 91 27.71 -13.34 -2.32
N LEU A 92 29.00 -13.00 -2.46
CA LEU A 92 29.58 -12.34 -3.64
C LEU A 92 29.52 -13.24 -4.89
N ASP A 93 30.02 -14.48 -4.79
CA ASP A 93 30.19 -15.36 -5.93
C ASP A 93 28.86 -15.94 -6.43
N GLY A 94 27.93 -16.23 -5.52
CA GLY A 94 26.66 -16.89 -5.81
C GLY A 94 25.47 -15.94 -5.83
N LEU A 95 25.11 -15.40 -4.66
CA LEU A 95 23.82 -14.74 -4.46
C LEU A 95 23.72 -13.38 -5.15
N LEU A 96 24.77 -12.55 -5.11
CA LEU A 96 24.75 -11.21 -5.72
C LEU A 96 24.44 -11.22 -7.22
N ARG A 97 24.88 -12.25 -7.95
CA ARG A 97 24.63 -12.37 -9.40
C ARG A 97 23.18 -12.67 -9.75
N LEU A 98 22.39 -13.17 -8.79
CA LEU A 98 20.96 -13.43 -8.94
C LEU A 98 20.11 -12.27 -8.38
N THR A 99 20.75 -11.26 -7.80
CA THR A 99 20.08 -10.18 -7.09
C THR A 99 19.57 -9.12 -8.05
N THR A 100 18.26 -8.87 -8.00
CA THR A 100 17.62 -7.74 -8.67
C THR A 100 17.91 -6.44 -7.93
N VAL A 101 17.76 -6.42 -6.60
CA VAL A 101 18.04 -5.24 -5.76
C VAL A 101 18.83 -5.66 -4.51
N LEU A 102 20.03 -5.10 -4.34
CA LEU A 102 20.81 -5.23 -3.11
C LEU A 102 20.61 -3.97 -2.25
N THR A 103 20.35 -4.11 -0.95
CA THR A 103 20.06 -2.97 -0.05
C THR A 103 21.06 -2.85 1.12
N PRO A 104 22.37 -2.65 0.89
CA PRO A 104 23.35 -2.58 1.98
C PRO A 104 23.29 -1.23 2.69
N ASN A 105 23.57 -1.19 3.99
CA ASN A 105 23.92 0.08 4.66
C ASN A 105 25.39 0.46 4.37
N ILE A 106 25.83 1.66 4.75
CA ILE A 106 27.21 2.12 4.49
C ILE A 106 28.27 1.15 5.08
N PRO A 107 28.20 0.74 6.37
CA PRO A 107 29.11 -0.28 6.90
C PRO A 107 29.14 -1.60 6.11
N GLU A 108 27.97 -2.08 5.70
CA GLU A 108 27.80 -3.30 4.92
C GLU A 108 28.41 -3.17 3.51
N ALA A 109 28.13 -2.06 2.83
CA ALA A 109 28.67 -1.78 1.51
C ALA A 109 30.20 -1.68 1.55
N LYS A 110 30.76 -1.05 2.59
CA LYS A 110 32.20 -1.00 2.82
C LYS A 110 32.80 -2.40 2.99
N LEU A 111 32.18 -3.25 3.82
CA LEU A 111 32.64 -4.63 4.04
C LEU A 111 32.63 -5.45 2.74
N ILE A 112 31.56 -5.32 1.94
CA ILE A 112 31.43 -5.97 0.62
C ILE A 112 32.57 -5.55 -0.32
N LEU A 113 32.89 -4.25 -0.38
CA LEU A 113 33.96 -3.74 -1.24
C LEU A 113 35.35 -4.21 -0.78
N GLU A 114 35.60 -4.17 0.53
CA GLU A 114 36.88 -4.63 1.12
C GLU A 114 37.13 -6.12 0.82
N ASP A 115 36.11 -6.97 0.99
CA ASP A 115 36.22 -8.41 0.73
C ASP A 115 36.33 -8.73 -0.77
N SER A 116 35.75 -7.89 -1.62
CA SER A 116 35.85 -7.99 -3.08
C SER A 116 37.19 -7.48 -3.64
N GLY A 117 38.11 -7.02 -2.79
CA GLY A 117 39.40 -6.45 -3.20
C GLY A 117 39.31 -5.05 -3.82
N TYR A 118 38.16 -4.38 -3.70
CA TYR A 118 38.01 -2.98 -4.08
C TYR A 118 38.58 -2.06 -2.99
N LYS A 119 38.94 -0.84 -3.39
CA LYS A 119 39.39 0.18 -2.43
C LYS A 119 38.21 0.55 -1.52
N SER A 120 38.43 0.53 -0.20
CA SER A 120 37.47 1.08 0.76
C SER A 120 37.18 2.55 0.44
N ILE A 121 35.91 2.89 0.35
CA ILE A 121 35.42 4.26 0.14
C ILE A 121 34.98 4.83 1.49
N GLU A 122 35.57 5.95 1.88
CA GLU A 122 35.16 6.70 3.06
C GLU A 122 34.16 7.77 2.62
N VAL A 123 32.91 7.67 3.10
CA VAL A 123 31.83 8.57 2.69
C VAL A 123 32.00 9.92 3.39
N LYS A 124 32.29 10.99 2.62
CA LYS A 124 32.38 12.38 3.10
C LYS A 124 31.33 13.28 2.46
N SER A 125 30.71 12.82 1.39
CA SER A 125 29.69 13.49 0.62
C SER A 125 28.77 12.49 -0.07
N VAL A 126 27.63 12.96 -0.57
CA VAL A 126 26.73 12.13 -1.39
C VAL A 126 27.43 11.61 -2.66
N ARG A 127 28.45 12.31 -3.18
CA ARG A 127 29.23 11.82 -4.34
C ARG A 127 30.03 10.57 -4.03
N ASP A 128 30.54 10.44 -2.81
CA ASP A 128 31.24 9.23 -2.37
C ASP A 128 30.25 8.07 -2.18
N LEU A 129 29.00 8.37 -1.82
CA LEU A 129 27.91 7.40 -1.75
C LEU A 129 27.52 6.90 -3.15
N ASP A 130 27.53 7.78 -4.16
CA ASP A 130 27.34 7.42 -5.57
C ASP A 130 28.46 6.50 -6.07
N GLU A 131 29.72 6.79 -5.73
CA GLU A 131 30.87 5.95 -6.08
C GLU A 131 30.80 4.58 -5.41
N MET A 132 30.36 4.55 -4.13
CA MET A 132 30.12 3.32 -3.39
C MET A 132 29.01 2.47 -4.04
N ALA A 133 27.86 3.07 -4.36
CA ALA A 133 26.75 2.38 -5.02
C ALA A 133 27.18 1.79 -6.36
N ARG A 134 27.92 2.56 -7.17
CA ARG A 134 28.46 2.09 -8.46
C ARG A 134 29.44 0.93 -8.28
N SER A 135 30.34 1.02 -7.32
CA SER A 135 31.37 -0.01 -7.08
C SER A 135 30.73 -1.31 -6.60
N VAL A 136 29.72 -1.24 -5.73
CA VAL A 136 28.98 -2.42 -5.26
C VAL A 136 28.14 -3.04 -6.38
N GLN A 137 27.51 -2.22 -7.23
CA GLN A 137 26.72 -2.70 -8.36
C GLN A 137 27.57 -3.48 -9.37
N ALA A 138 28.83 -3.08 -9.57
CA ALA A 138 29.78 -3.76 -10.44
C ALA A 138 30.07 -5.22 -10.02
N LEU A 139 29.71 -5.62 -8.80
CA LEU A 139 29.91 -6.98 -8.30
C LEU A 139 28.85 -7.97 -8.80
N GLY A 140 27.74 -7.50 -9.40
CA GLY A 140 26.73 -8.39 -10.00
C GLY A 140 25.25 -7.99 -9.88
N PRO A 141 24.79 -7.29 -8.82
CA PRO A 141 23.37 -6.94 -8.70
C PRO A 141 22.89 -6.04 -9.84
N GLU A 142 21.64 -6.19 -10.26
CA GLU A 142 21.06 -5.30 -11.27
C GLU A 142 20.93 -3.86 -10.74
N TRP A 143 20.46 -3.74 -9.50
CA TRP A 143 20.33 -2.48 -8.77
C TRP A 143 20.93 -2.57 -7.36
N VAL A 144 21.46 -1.46 -6.86
CA VAL A 144 21.98 -1.32 -5.50
C VAL A 144 21.39 -0.07 -4.86
N LEU A 145 20.75 -0.22 -3.70
CA LEU A 145 20.27 0.85 -2.84
C LEU A 145 21.16 0.98 -1.61
N VAL A 146 22.15 1.87 -1.66
CA VAL A 146 23.00 2.14 -0.48
C VAL A 146 22.25 3.04 0.49
N LYS A 147 22.00 2.51 1.69
CA LYS A 147 21.22 3.18 2.75
C LYS A 147 22.10 4.16 3.52
N GLY A 148 21.80 5.45 3.46
CA GLY A 148 22.61 6.53 4.02
C GLY A 148 22.39 6.83 5.49
N GLY A 149 21.44 6.16 6.17
CA GLY A 149 21.08 6.44 7.57
C GLY A 149 22.24 6.39 8.59
N HIS A 150 23.40 5.84 8.23
CA HIS A 150 24.61 5.80 9.07
C HIS A 150 25.56 7.00 8.86
N ALA A 151 25.31 7.84 7.86
CA ALA A 151 26.06 9.06 7.58
C ALA A 151 25.06 10.20 7.27
N PRO A 152 24.46 10.83 8.30
CA PRO A 152 23.60 11.99 8.09
C PRO A 152 24.40 13.13 7.44
N PHE A 153 23.75 13.90 6.57
CA PHE A 153 24.38 14.96 5.80
C PHE A 153 23.88 16.34 6.24
N LYS A 154 24.71 17.34 5.99
CA LYS A 154 24.38 18.77 6.04
C LYS A 154 23.50 19.15 4.84
N ALA A 155 22.93 20.35 4.87
CA ALA A 155 22.13 20.88 3.77
C ALA A 155 22.92 21.06 2.44
N ASP A 156 24.25 21.05 2.50
CA ASP A 156 25.14 21.11 1.34
C ASP A 156 25.61 19.74 0.83
N PHE A 157 25.02 18.65 1.33
CA PHE A 157 25.32 17.25 0.97
C PHE A 157 26.71 16.73 1.39
N THR A 158 27.39 17.42 2.33
CA THR A 158 28.56 16.89 3.03
C THR A 158 28.15 16.16 4.31
N VAL A 159 28.95 15.19 4.79
CA VAL A 159 28.63 14.44 6.01
C VAL A 159 28.65 15.38 7.23
N ALA A 160 27.65 15.25 8.10
CA ALA A 160 27.56 15.98 9.35
C ALA A 160 28.50 15.37 10.41
N GLU A 161 29.30 16.21 11.06
CA GLU A 161 30.23 15.78 12.12
C GLU A 161 29.64 15.99 13.52
N THR A 162 28.71 16.94 13.67
CA THR A 162 27.99 17.21 14.93
C THR A 162 26.49 16.94 14.81
N GLU A 163 25.78 16.79 15.94
CA GLU A 163 24.32 16.56 15.93
C GLU A 163 23.55 17.74 15.32
N GLU A 164 24.00 18.97 15.52
CA GLU A 164 23.37 20.20 15.03
C GLU A 164 23.49 20.34 13.50
N GLU A 165 24.49 19.68 12.91
CA GLU A 165 24.74 19.69 11.47
C GLU A 165 23.87 18.69 10.71
N LYS A 166 23.25 17.72 11.40
CA LYS A 166 22.44 16.66 10.78
C LYS A 166 21.13 17.23 10.27
N ALA A 167 21.05 17.44 8.95
CA ALA A 167 19.88 18.02 8.31
C ALA A 167 19.09 16.98 7.51
N ILE A 168 19.78 16.13 6.75
CA ILE A 168 19.17 15.22 5.78
C ILE A 168 19.79 13.83 5.84
N VAL A 169 19.01 12.84 5.42
CA VAL A 169 19.48 11.49 5.09
C VAL A 169 19.28 11.30 3.59
N VAL A 170 20.27 10.69 2.94
CA VAL A 170 20.24 10.43 1.50
C VAL A 170 20.50 8.95 1.25
N ASP A 171 19.55 8.26 0.67
CA ASP A 171 19.74 6.92 0.13
C ASP A 171 20.01 7.02 -1.38
N VAL A 172 20.92 6.18 -1.88
CA VAL A 172 21.33 6.19 -3.30
C VAL A 172 20.94 4.87 -3.94
N LEU A 173 20.00 4.91 -4.88
CA LEU A 173 19.71 3.80 -5.77
C LEU A 173 20.52 3.98 -7.06
N TYR A 174 21.28 2.95 -7.43
CA TYR A 174 22.04 2.91 -8.68
C TYR A 174 21.78 1.61 -9.44
N GLY A 175 21.54 1.72 -10.74
CA GLY A 175 21.39 0.59 -11.64
C GLY A 175 21.13 1.07 -13.06
N GLN A 176 21.44 0.23 -14.05
CA GLN A 176 21.29 0.56 -15.48
C GLN A 176 21.97 1.88 -15.92
N GLY A 177 22.99 2.33 -15.19
CA GLY A 177 23.72 3.58 -15.46
C GLY A 177 23.08 4.84 -14.88
N GLU A 178 21.94 4.74 -14.20
CA GLU A 178 21.20 5.87 -13.63
C GLU A 178 21.29 5.90 -12.11
N PHE A 179 21.25 7.12 -11.56
CA PHE A 179 21.18 7.37 -10.12
C PHE A 179 19.81 7.94 -9.75
N LEU A 180 19.25 7.44 -8.65
CA LEU A 180 18.11 8.05 -7.98
C LEU A 180 18.49 8.34 -6.53
N HIS A 181 18.50 9.63 -6.18
CA HIS A 181 18.72 10.12 -4.82
C HIS A 181 17.39 10.24 -4.09
N ILE A 182 17.23 9.49 -3.00
CA ILE A 182 16.05 9.56 -2.13
C ILE A 182 16.44 10.37 -0.89
N GLN A 183 15.83 11.54 -0.73
CA GLN A 183 16.18 12.49 0.33
C GLN A 183 15.06 12.63 1.34
N SER A 184 15.40 12.57 2.62
CA SER A 184 14.46 12.82 3.73
C SER A 184 15.10 13.68 4.82
N PRO A 185 14.33 14.48 5.57
CA PRO A 185 14.83 15.16 6.75
C PRO A 185 15.41 14.16 7.74
N TYR A 186 16.54 14.49 8.36
CA TYR A 186 17.07 13.70 9.47
C TYR A 186 16.11 13.75 10.66
N GLN A 187 15.85 12.60 11.27
CA GLN A 187 15.05 12.50 12.49
C GLN A 187 15.92 12.07 13.65
N SER A 188 15.99 12.90 14.69
CA SER A 188 16.68 12.54 15.92
C SER A 188 15.87 11.51 16.70
N SER A 189 16.22 10.23 16.58
CA SER A 189 15.61 9.12 17.28
C SER A 189 16.57 7.95 17.44
N THR A 190 16.44 7.20 18.54
CA THR A 190 17.13 5.93 18.76
C THR A 190 16.32 4.72 18.27
N ASN A 191 15.07 4.92 17.83
CA ASN A 191 14.16 3.86 17.38
C ASN A 191 14.41 3.49 15.91
N THR A 192 15.62 3.04 15.58
CA THR A 192 16.04 2.69 14.21
C THR A 192 16.15 1.18 13.97
N HIS A 193 15.82 0.37 14.99
CA HIS A 193 15.85 -1.09 14.91
C HIS A 193 14.88 -1.60 13.82
N GLY A 194 15.35 -2.53 13.00
CA GLY A 194 14.54 -3.19 11.96
C GLY A 194 14.23 -2.34 10.72
N THR A 195 14.69 -1.10 10.64
CA THR A 195 14.42 -0.20 9.49
C THR A 195 14.85 -0.79 8.15
N GLY A 196 16.03 -1.42 8.09
CA GLY A 196 16.52 -2.09 6.87
C GLY A 196 15.64 -3.26 6.43
N CYS A 197 15.23 -4.10 7.39
CA CYS A 197 14.35 -5.24 7.11
C CYS A 197 12.97 -4.79 6.62
N SER A 198 12.41 -3.74 7.21
CA SER A 198 11.13 -3.15 6.77
C SER A 198 11.22 -2.52 5.38
N LEU A 199 12.31 -1.80 5.09
CA LEU A 199 12.56 -1.20 3.78
C LEU A 199 12.62 -2.26 2.68
N ALA A 200 13.35 -3.35 2.91
CA ALA A 200 13.47 -4.44 1.96
C ALA A 200 12.20 -5.29 1.81
N CYS A 201 11.27 -5.24 2.77
CA CYS A 201 10.02 -6.00 2.75
C CYS A 201 8.88 -5.31 1.98
N GLY A 202 8.97 -4.01 1.66
CA GLY A 202 8.03 -3.32 0.76
C GLY A 202 6.54 -3.55 1.06
N GLY A 203 6.11 -3.34 2.31
CA GLY A 203 4.70 -3.43 2.68
C GLY A 203 3.90 -2.21 2.22
N ARG A 204 2.67 -2.41 1.73
CA ARG A 204 1.73 -1.32 1.40
C ARG A 204 0.87 -0.99 2.62
N PHE A 205 0.66 0.30 2.89
CA PHE A 205 -0.11 0.79 4.02
C PHE A 205 -1.56 0.28 4.01
N ILE A 206 -2.20 0.21 2.84
CA ILE A 206 -3.59 -0.27 2.73
C ILE A 206 -3.68 -1.74 3.13
N GLU A 207 -2.73 -2.58 2.70
CA GLU A 207 -2.68 -4.00 3.08
C GLU A 207 -2.43 -4.16 4.58
N TYR A 208 -1.49 -3.39 5.13
CA TYR A 208 -1.26 -3.32 6.57
C TYR A 208 -2.55 -2.95 7.31
N MET A 209 -3.23 -1.88 6.90
CA MET A 209 -4.44 -1.37 7.53
C MET A 209 -5.56 -2.41 7.51
N LEU A 210 -5.84 -3.01 6.35
CA LEU A 210 -6.91 -4.02 6.20
C LEU A 210 -6.62 -5.31 6.98
N ALA A 211 -5.34 -5.62 7.23
CA ALA A 211 -4.92 -6.77 8.02
C ALA A 211 -4.98 -6.55 9.54
N ARG A 212 -5.11 -5.30 10.02
CA ARG A 212 -5.17 -5.00 11.46
C ARG A 212 -6.37 -5.66 12.13
N THR A 213 -6.20 -6.06 13.38
CA THR A 213 -7.24 -6.73 14.18
C THR A 213 -8.47 -5.85 14.41
N ASP A 214 -8.31 -4.54 14.52
CA ASP A 214 -9.39 -3.57 14.69
C ASP A 214 -10.12 -3.18 13.38
N VAL A 215 -9.56 -3.55 12.22
CA VAL A 215 -10.14 -3.26 10.89
C VAL A 215 -10.72 -4.52 10.23
N LYS A 216 -10.05 -5.67 10.38
CA LYS A 216 -10.36 -6.90 9.64
C LYS A 216 -11.82 -7.34 9.76
N ASP A 217 -12.39 -7.28 10.96
CA ASP A 217 -13.76 -7.76 11.22
C ASP A 217 -14.82 -6.81 10.65
N VAL A 218 -14.62 -5.49 10.78
CA VAL A 218 -15.54 -4.50 10.19
C VAL A 218 -15.44 -4.52 8.66
N TRP A 219 -14.24 -4.66 8.12
CA TRP A 219 -14.02 -4.79 6.67
C TRP A 219 -14.67 -6.06 6.12
N LYS A 220 -14.54 -7.19 6.82
CA LYS A 220 -15.21 -8.44 6.44
C LYS A 220 -16.73 -8.29 6.48
N THR A 221 -17.27 -7.62 7.49
CA THR A 221 -18.72 -7.38 7.61
C THR A 221 -19.23 -6.57 6.41
N PHE A 222 -18.47 -5.56 5.99
CA PHE A 222 -18.79 -4.76 4.83
C PHE A 222 -18.73 -5.56 3.52
N VAL A 223 -17.62 -6.26 3.26
CA VAL A 223 -17.42 -7.00 1.99
C VAL A 223 -18.38 -8.19 1.85
N TYR A 224 -18.69 -8.88 2.95
CA TYR A 224 -19.56 -10.07 2.96
C TYR A 224 -20.95 -9.76 3.54
N HIS A 225 -21.41 -8.51 3.44
CA HIS A 225 -22.68 -8.10 4.01
C HIS A 225 -23.85 -8.91 3.40
N PRO A 226 -24.92 -9.27 4.15
CA PRO A 226 -26.04 -10.03 3.62
C PRO A 226 -26.69 -9.43 2.37
N PHE A 227 -26.77 -8.10 2.28
CA PHE A 227 -27.26 -7.40 1.09
C PHE A 227 -26.39 -7.71 -0.14
N VAL A 228 -25.07 -7.65 0.02
CA VAL A 228 -24.07 -7.93 -1.03
C VAL A 228 -24.13 -9.40 -1.43
N MET A 229 -24.18 -10.32 -0.46
CA MET A 229 -24.29 -11.74 -0.75
C MET A 229 -25.60 -12.09 -1.47
N ALA A 230 -26.69 -11.39 -1.14
CA ALA A 230 -27.99 -11.54 -1.82
C ALA A 230 -27.97 -11.00 -3.25
N MET A 231 -27.14 -9.98 -3.56
CA MET A 231 -26.88 -9.60 -4.96
C MET A 231 -26.12 -10.71 -5.69
N GLY A 232 -25.14 -11.32 -5.03
CA GLY A 232 -24.33 -12.39 -5.61
C GLY A 232 -25.13 -13.66 -5.95
N ASP A 233 -26.04 -14.08 -5.06
CA ASP A 233 -26.89 -15.26 -5.28
C ASP A 233 -28.19 -14.95 -6.06
N GLY A 234 -28.42 -13.68 -6.40
CA GLY A 234 -29.59 -13.20 -7.14
C GLY A 234 -30.90 -13.21 -6.34
N THR A 235 -30.86 -13.31 -5.01
CA THR A 235 -32.05 -13.37 -4.14
C THR A 235 -32.47 -12.03 -3.55
N LEU A 236 -31.66 -10.98 -3.72
CA LEU A 236 -31.98 -9.65 -3.19
C LEU A 236 -33.36 -9.18 -3.68
N PRO A 237 -34.23 -8.61 -2.82
CA PRO A 237 -35.48 -8.04 -3.28
C PRO A 237 -35.26 -6.87 -4.24
N MET A 238 -35.94 -6.89 -5.38
CA MET A 238 -35.80 -5.85 -6.40
C MET A 238 -36.10 -4.44 -5.86
N ASP A 239 -37.12 -4.31 -5.00
CA ASP A 239 -37.46 -3.01 -4.39
C ASP A 239 -36.35 -2.50 -3.47
N SER A 240 -35.65 -3.38 -2.75
CA SER A 240 -34.50 -3.02 -1.92
C SER A 240 -33.35 -2.51 -2.79
N PHE A 241 -33.09 -3.19 -3.91
CA PHE A 241 -32.06 -2.77 -4.86
C PHE A 241 -32.37 -1.42 -5.51
N LYS A 242 -33.60 -1.19 -5.95
CA LYS A 242 -34.01 0.10 -6.53
C LYS A 242 -33.87 1.25 -5.54
N LYS A 243 -34.31 1.07 -4.30
CA LYS A 243 -34.17 2.08 -3.25
C LYS A 243 -32.71 2.35 -2.90
N TYR A 244 -31.88 1.29 -2.89
CA TYR A 244 -30.43 1.42 -2.77
C TYR A 244 -29.84 2.28 -3.89
N LEU A 245 -30.16 1.99 -5.16
CA LEU A 245 -29.67 2.79 -6.30
C LEU A 245 -30.07 4.27 -6.21
N ILE A 246 -31.30 4.57 -5.76
CA ILE A 246 -31.74 5.95 -5.54
C ILE A 246 -30.86 6.63 -4.48
N GLN A 247 -30.60 5.96 -3.35
CA GLN A 247 -29.76 6.52 -2.29
C GLN A 247 -28.29 6.63 -2.71
N ASP A 248 -27.76 5.67 -3.46
CA ASP A 248 -26.40 5.69 -4.01
C ASP A 248 -26.23 6.88 -4.96
N TYR A 249 -27.22 7.09 -5.82
CA TYR A 249 -27.28 8.29 -6.63
C TYR A 249 -27.31 9.56 -5.75
N LEU A 250 -28.17 9.66 -4.74
CA LEU A 250 -28.21 10.82 -3.84
C LEU A 250 -26.90 11.07 -3.08
N TYR A 251 -26.17 10.01 -2.75
CA TYR A 251 -24.83 10.08 -2.15
C TYR A 251 -23.80 10.69 -3.12
N LEU A 252 -23.79 10.19 -4.37
CA LEU A 252 -22.83 10.58 -5.41
C LEU A 252 -23.11 11.98 -5.99
N VAL A 253 -24.38 12.37 -6.06
CA VAL A 253 -24.83 13.44 -6.94
C VAL A 253 -24.40 14.82 -6.54
N CYS A 254 -24.27 15.62 -7.61
CA CYS A 254 -24.22 17.07 -7.78
C CYS A 254 -25.23 17.48 -8.86
N LEU A 255 -26.50 17.75 -8.54
CA LEU A 255 -27.46 18.21 -9.56
C LEU A 255 -27.56 19.74 -9.59
N TRP A 256 -27.18 20.32 -10.73
CA TRP A 256 -27.59 21.67 -11.14
C TRP A 256 -28.85 21.53 -11.98
N SER A 257 -30.00 21.92 -11.43
CA SER A 257 -31.26 21.88 -12.18
C SER A 257 -31.38 23.14 -13.03
N PHE A 258 -31.40 22.99 -14.36
CA PHE A 258 -31.95 24.00 -15.27
C PHE A 258 -33.48 23.85 -15.26
N GLY A 259 -34.10 24.26 -14.16
CA GLY A 259 -35.55 24.26 -13.96
C GLY A 259 -35.93 25.43 -13.06
N GLN A 260 -36.96 26.17 -13.44
CA GLN A 260 -37.28 27.51 -12.93
C GLN A 260 -37.73 27.60 -11.45
N ASP A 261 -37.72 26.49 -10.70
CA ASP A 261 -38.10 26.44 -9.28
C ASP A 261 -36.88 26.21 -8.38
N LEU A 262 -36.24 27.33 -8.03
CA LEU A 262 -34.93 27.44 -7.35
C LEU A 262 -34.94 27.12 -5.84
N LEU A 263 -35.96 26.45 -5.30
CA LEU A 263 -36.20 26.42 -3.84
C LEU A 263 -35.88 25.12 -3.09
N LEU A 264 -35.49 24.02 -3.77
CA LEU A 264 -35.21 22.73 -3.08
C LEU A 264 -33.91 22.02 -3.51
N THR A 265 -33.03 22.64 -4.29
CA THR A 265 -31.91 21.95 -4.97
C THR A 265 -30.52 22.39 -4.48
N TYR A 266 -30.28 22.39 -3.16
CA TYR A 266 -28.95 22.76 -2.61
C TYR A 266 -28.25 21.67 -1.76
N SER A 267 -28.95 20.59 -1.38
CA SER A 267 -28.41 19.62 -0.42
C SER A 267 -27.57 18.51 -1.06
N LYS A 268 -27.98 17.99 -2.22
CA LYS A 268 -27.50 16.73 -2.82
C LYS A 268 -26.21 16.89 -3.63
N VAL A 269 -25.09 17.34 -3.02
CA VAL A 269 -23.77 17.59 -3.67
C VAL A 269 -22.59 16.98 -2.89
N HIS A 270 -22.83 15.95 -2.09
CA HIS A 270 -21.92 15.65 -0.98
C HIS A 270 -20.59 15.02 -1.39
N PHE A 271 -20.61 14.01 -2.24
CA PHE A 271 -19.39 13.34 -2.68
C PHE A 271 -18.53 14.22 -3.62
N ALA A 272 -19.17 14.96 -4.53
CA ALA A 272 -18.48 15.94 -5.37
C ALA A 272 -17.88 17.10 -4.54
N ARG A 273 -18.59 17.60 -3.51
CA ARG A 273 -18.05 18.61 -2.57
C ARG A 273 -16.86 18.08 -1.79
N ALA A 274 -16.90 16.83 -1.33
CA ALA A 274 -15.79 16.21 -0.63
C ALA A 274 -14.55 16.13 -1.53
N ASN A 275 -14.70 15.69 -2.78
CA ASN A 275 -13.59 15.64 -3.73
C ASN A 275 -13.08 17.04 -4.14
N ALA A 276 -13.96 18.02 -4.30
CA ALA A 276 -13.56 19.41 -4.51
C ALA A 276 -12.80 19.99 -3.31
N LEU A 277 -13.20 19.64 -2.08
CA LEU A 277 -12.49 19.99 -0.86
C LEU A 277 -11.12 19.31 -0.79
N ALA A 278 -11.00 18.07 -1.28
CA ALA A 278 -9.70 17.41 -1.43
C ALA A 278 -8.80 18.18 -2.40
N SER A 279 -9.31 18.64 -3.55
CA SER A 279 -8.55 19.51 -4.46
C SER A 279 -8.11 20.80 -3.78
N TYR A 280 -8.99 21.45 -3.01
CA TYR A 280 -8.67 22.67 -2.27
C TYR A 280 -7.55 22.48 -1.25
N LYS A 281 -7.50 21.31 -0.59
CA LYS A 281 -6.50 21.00 0.44
C LYS A 281 -5.15 20.51 -0.11
N ALA A 282 -5.08 20.18 -1.40
CA ALA A 282 -3.85 19.74 -2.03
C ALA A 282 -2.80 20.85 -2.06
N LYS A 283 -1.52 20.49 -1.86
CA LYS A 283 -0.40 21.44 -1.73
C LYS A 283 0.37 21.68 -3.03
N ASN A 284 0.10 20.91 -4.08
CA ASN A 284 0.75 21.04 -5.38
C ASN A 284 -0.27 20.96 -6.52
N ILE A 285 0.09 21.50 -7.68
CA ILE A 285 -0.83 21.62 -8.82
C ILE A 285 -1.22 20.28 -9.43
N ALA A 286 -0.34 19.27 -9.35
CA ALA A 286 -0.62 17.94 -9.89
C ALA A 286 -1.77 17.28 -9.11
N ASP A 287 -1.74 17.35 -7.78
CA ASP A 287 -2.79 16.80 -6.92
C ASP A 287 -4.09 17.61 -7.02
N ILE A 288 -4.01 18.94 -7.16
CA ILE A 288 -5.18 19.80 -7.44
C ILE A 288 -5.86 19.36 -8.75
N ALA A 289 -5.08 19.18 -9.81
CA ALA A 289 -5.58 18.76 -11.12
C ALA A 289 -6.17 17.34 -11.07
N ALA A 290 -5.56 16.43 -10.33
CA ALA A 290 -6.08 15.08 -10.11
C ALA A 290 -7.45 15.11 -9.42
N GLY A 291 -7.60 15.90 -8.34
CA GLY A 291 -8.89 16.06 -7.66
C GLY A 291 -9.97 16.70 -8.53
N ALA A 292 -9.62 17.73 -9.32
CA ALA A 292 -10.56 18.34 -10.28
C ALA A 292 -11.00 17.37 -11.39
N THR A 293 -10.08 16.49 -11.81
CA THR A 293 -10.37 15.41 -12.76
C THR A 293 -11.38 14.44 -12.16
N ILE A 294 -11.20 14.02 -10.90
CA ILE A 294 -12.16 13.15 -10.18
C ILE A 294 -13.56 13.79 -10.13
N VAL A 295 -13.68 15.08 -9.80
CA VAL A 295 -14.98 15.79 -9.80
C VAL A 295 -15.63 15.76 -11.19
N SER A 296 -14.83 15.95 -12.25
CA SER A 296 -15.32 15.88 -13.63
C SER A 296 -15.75 14.45 -14.02
N HIS A 297 -15.03 13.42 -13.55
CA HIS A 297 -15.39 12.02 -13.74
C HIS A 297 -16.70 11.68 -13.03
N ILE A 298 -16.88 12.08 -11.77
CA ILE A 298 -18.14 11.88 -11.02
C ILE A 298 -19.33 12.45 -11.81
N THR A 299 -19.16 13.63 -12.41
CA THR A 299 -20.22 14.26 -13.23
C THR A 299 -20.59 13.42 -14.45
N ARG A 300 -19.61 12.78 -15.11
CA ARG A 300 -19.86 11.89 -16.27
C ARG A 300 -20.46 10.55 -15.83
N GLU A 301 -19.91 9.94 -14.78
CA GLU A 301 -20.37 8.67 -14.21
C GLU A 301 -21.81 8.75 -13.71
N MET A 302 -22.21 9.87 -13.11
CA MET A 302 -23.60 10.10 -12.71
C MET A 302 -24.58 9.97 -13.88
N SER A 303 -24.19 10.37 -15.10
CA SER A 303 -25.05 10.22 -16.28
C SER A 303 -25.27 8.74 -16.62
N LEU A 304 -24.21 7.91 -16.50
CA LEU A 304 -24.29 6.46 -16.68
C LEU A 304 -25.13 5.81 -15.58
N HIS A 305 -25.02 6.29 -14.34
CA HIS A 305 -25.83 5.81 -13.22
C HIS A 305 -27.33 6.12 -13.42
N ILE A 306 -27.68 7.28 -13.98
CA ILE A 306 -29.07 7.60 -14.37
C ILE A 306 -29.56 6.63 -15.44
N ASP A 307 -28.74 6.35 -16.46
CA ASP A 307 -29.12 5.41 -17.52
C ASP A 307 -29.28 3.99 -16.97
N TYR A 308 -28.44 3.59 -16.02
CA TYR A 308 -28.59 2.33 -15.30
C TYR A 308 -29.89 2.30 -14.48
N CYS A 309 -30.21 3.37 -13.75
CA CYS A 309 -31.49 3.49 -13.01
C CYS A 309 -32.72 3.36 -13.93
N LYS A 310 -32.64 3.87 -15.17
CA LYS A 310 -33.72 3.72 -16.16
C LYS A 310 -33.95 2.27 -16.56
N ASP A 311 -32.90 1.44 -16.64
CA ASP A 311 -33.04 0.00 -16.91
C ASP A 311 -33.93 -0.69 -15.85
N PHE A 312 -34.01 -0.14 -14.63
CA PHE A 312 -34.87 -0.60 -13.54
C PHE A 312 -36.21 0.15 -13.43
N GLY A 313 -36.50 1.04 -14.38
CA GLY A 313 -37.71 1.85 -14.40
C GLY A 313 -37.74 3.00 -13.38
N ILE A 314 -36.59 3.37 -12.82
CA ILE A 314 -36.46 4.51 -11.90
C ILE A 314 -36.33 5.80 -12.73
N THR A 315 -37.15 6.81 -12.42
CA THR A 315 -37.15 8.07 -13.17
C THR A 315 -36.35 9.17 -12.46
N VAL A 316 -35.80 10.13 -13.21
CA VAL A 316 -35.10 11.29 -12.61
C VAL A 316 -36.00 12.09 -11.66
N PRO A 317 -37.27 12.41 -11.99
CA PRO A 317 -38.17 13.08 -11.06
C PRO A 317 -38.42 12.31 -9.75
N GLU A 318 -38.48 10.97 -9.82
CA GLU A 318 -38.62 10.11 -8.63
C GLU A 318 -37.39 10.22 -7.72
N ILE A 319 -36.19 10.16 -8.30
CA ILE A 319 -34.93 10.34 -7.57
C ILE A 319 -34.85 11.75 -6.94
N GLU A 320 -35.21 12.78 -7.69
CA GLU A 320 -35.19 14.18 -7.22
C GLU A 320 -36.17 14.40 -6.07
N ALA A 321 -37.35 13.78 -6.13
CA ALA A 321 -38.36 13.84 -5.08
C ALA A 321 -38.04 12.96 -3.85
N THR A 322 -37.11 12.02 -3.97
CA THR A 322 -36.75 11.13 -2.86
C THR A 322 -35.89 11.86 -1.81
N GLU A 323 -36.28 11.69 -0.55
CA GLU A 323 -35.54 12.18 0.62
C GLU A 323 -34.30 11.30 0.88
N GLU A 324 -33.21 11.94 1.32
CA GLU A 324 -32.02 11.21 1.75
C GLU A 324 -32.34 10.37 2.98
N HIS A 325 -31.99 9.08 2.93
CA HIS A 325 -32.11 8.22 4.09
C HIS A 325 -31.12 8.67 5.18
N GLN A 326 -31.48 8.49 6.45
CA GLN A 326 -30.66 8.94 7.58
C GLN A 326 -29.22 8.42 7.53
N ALA A 327 -29.02 7.17 7.08
CA ALA A 327 -27.69 6.59 6.90
C ALA A 327 -26.87 7.31 5.80
N CYS A 328 -27.50 7.67 4.68
CA CYS A 328 -26.88 8.46 3.61
C CYS A 328 -26.49 9.85 4.10
N THR A 329 -27.39 10.54 4.80
CA THR A 329 -27.09 11.86 5.39
C THR A 329 -25.98 11.76 6.44
N ALA A 330 -26.00 10.75 7.31
CA ALA A 330 -24.96 10.56 8.33
C ALA A 330 -23.58 10.36 7.68
N TYR A 331 -23.50 9.52 6.65
CA TYR A 331 -22.22 9.25 5.99
C TYR A 331 -21.68 10.48 5.26
N THR A 332 -22.51 11.14 4.46
CA THR A 332 -22.11 12.34 3.72
C THR A 332 -21.66 13.48 4.64
N ARG A 333 -22.33 13.66 5.79
CA ARG A 333 -21.92 14.65 6.80
C ARG A 333 -20.63 14.26 7.50
N TYR A 334 -20.43 12.99 7.81
CA TYR A 334 -19.17 12.51 8.37
C TYR A 334 -17.98 12.79 7.45
N VAL A 335 -18.10 12.46 6.16
CA VAL A 335 -17.03 12.71 5.18
C VAL A 335 -16.70 14.19 5.06
N LEU A 336 -17.72 15.06 5.00
CA LEU A 336 -17.52 16.51 4.93
C LEU A 336 -16.95 17.08 6.23
N ASP A 337 -17.36 16.57 7.39
CA ASP A 337 -16.86 17.02 8.69
C ASP A 337 -15.38 16.66 8.87
N VAL A 338 -14.98 15.42 8.56
CA VAL A 338 -13.57 15.03 8.47
C VAL A 338 -12.85 15.92 7.46
N GLY A 339 -13.44 16.10 6.28
CA GLY A 339 -12.88 16.95 5.24
C GLY A 339 -12.63 18.37 5.71
N MET A 340 -13.52 18.97 6.50
CA MET A 340 -13.37 20.35 6.98
C MET A 340 -12.38 20.44 8.15
N SER A 341 -12.49 19.53 9.12
CA SER A 341 -11.74 19.57 10.38
C SER A 341 -10.32 19.00 10.32
N GLU A 342 -10.06 18.06 9.40
CA GLU A 342 -8.80 17.31 9.33
C GLU A 342 -7.97 17.65 8.07
N ASP A 343 -6.82 17.00 7.92
CA ASP A 343 -5.93 17.13 6.77
C ASP A 343 -6.44 16.39 5.51
N TRP A 344 -5.71 16.55 4.40
CA TRP A 344 -6.07 15.96 3.12
C TRP A 344 -6.10 14.42 3.16
N ILE A 345 -5.14 13.78 3.84
CA ILE A 345 -5.07 12.32 3.90
C ILE A 345 -6.20 11.75 4.76
N ALA A 346 -6.60 12.42 5.83
CA ALA A 346 -7.78 12.04 6.61
C ALA A 346 -9.06 12.05 5.78
N LEU A 347 -9.25 13.06 4.93
CA LEU A 347 -10.37 13.09 3.99
C LEU A 347 -10.32 11.91 3.01
N GLN A 348 -9.15 11.58 2.47
CA GLN A 348 -9.02 10.37 1.65
C GLN A 348 -9.36 9.10 2.41
N MET A 349 -8.95 8.99 3.68
CA MET A 349 -9.29 7.82 4.50
C MET A 349 -10.77 7.71 4.82
N ALA A 350 -11.51 8.83 4.87
CA ALA A 350 -12.97 8.82 5.00
C ALA A 350 -13.69 8.39 3.70
N LEU A 351 -13.09 8.69 2.53
CA LEU A 351 -13.58 8.33 1.20
C LEU A 351 -13.15 6.92 0.77
N ALA A 352 -12.05 6.39 1.31
CA ALA A 352 -11.44 5.13 0.91
C ALA A 352 -12.36 3.90 1.08
N PRO A 353 -13.23 3.78 2.10
CA PRO A 353 -14.15 2.66 2.21
C PRO A 353 -15.07 2.52 0.99
N CYS A 354 -15.53 3.63 0.40
CA CYS A 354 -16.31 3.60 -0.83
C CYS A 354 -15.49 3.06 -2.00
N LEU A 355 -14.35 3.69 -2.31
CA LEU A 355 -13.51 3.32 -3.45
C LEU A 355 -12.95 1.89 -3.34
N LEU A 356 -12.29 1.59 -2.22
CA LEU A 356 -11.64 0.29 -2.02
C LEU A 356 -12.67 -0.81 -1.76
N GLY A 357 -13.77 -0.46 -1.10
CA GLY A 357 -14.81 -1.39 -0.68
C GLY A 357 -15.61 -1.97 -1.81
N TYR A 358 -16.14 -1.11 -2.67
CA TYR A 358 -16.92 -1.54 -3.82
C TYR A 358 -16.05 -2.37 -4.80
N GLY A 359 -14.79 -1.97 -5.00
CA GLY A 359 -13.83 -2.77 -5.76
C GLY A 359 -13.57 -4.15 -5.12
N ALA A 360 -13.45 -4.21 -3.78
CA ALA A 360 -13.25 -5.46 -3.06
C ALA A 360 -14.50 -6.37 -3.08
N VAL A 361 -15.69 -5.79 -2.89
CA VAL A 361 -16.99 -6.46 -3.00
C VAL A 361 -17.16 -7.07 -4.39
N ALA A 362 -16.99 -6.27 -5.43
CA ALA A 362 -17.20 -6.74 -6.79
C ALA A 362 -16.18 -7.80 -7.19
N LYS A 363 -14.91 -7.63 -6.81
CA LYS A 363 -13.87 -8.64 -7.02
C LYS A 363 -14.19 -9.95 -6.28
N GLN A 364 -14.69 -9.87 -5.05
CA GLN A 364 -15.10 -11.04 -4.27
C GLN A 364 -16.27 -11.76 -4.93
N LEU A 365 -17.34 -11.05 -5.30
CA LEU A 365 -18.50 -11.64 -5.95
C LEU A 365 -18.16 -12.23 -7.32
N HIS A 366 -17.40 -11.51 -8.15
CA HIS A 366 -17.01 -11.96 -9.47
C HIS A 366 -16.13 -13.23 -9.41
N GLY A 367 -15.26 -13.33 -8.41
CA GLY A 367 -14.37 -14.47 -8.19
C GLY A 367 -14.97 -15.67 -7.46
N ASP A 368 -16.10 -15.49 -6.76
CA ASP A 368 -16.74 -16.58 -5.99
C ASP A 368 -17.56 -17.49 -6.90
N ALA A 369 -17.27 -18.79 -6.85
CA ALA A 369 -17.97 -19.82 -7.62
C ALA A 369 -19.46 -19.97 -7.22
N LYS A 370 -19.86 -19.46 -6.04
CA LYS A 370 -21.25 -19.48 -5.57
C LYS A 370 -22.09 -18.34 -6.16
N THR A 371 -21.45 -17.31 -6.70
CA THR A 371 -22.14 -16.18 -7.32
C THR A 371 -22.82 -16.64 -8.61
N LYS A 372 -24.11 -16.35 -8.75
CA LYS A 372 -24.85 -16.64 -9.99
C LYS A 372 -24.46 -15.63 -11.05
N ARG A 373 -23.97 -16.12 -12.18
CA ARG A 373 -23.63 -15.30 -13.35
C ARG A 373 -24.79 -15.26 -14.34
N ASP A 374 -25.30 -16.43 -14.68
CA ASP A 374 -26.45 -16.58 -15.57
C ASP A 374 -27.75 -16.23 -14.82
N ASP A 375 -28.65 -15.51 -15.48
CA ASP A 375 -29.96 -15.05 -14.96
C ASP A 375 -29.90 -14.23 -13.66
N ASN A 376 -28.75 -13.63 -13.35
CA ASN A 376 -28.62 -12.71 -12.21
C ASN A 376 -28.83 -11.25 -12.65
N THR A 377 -29.96 -10.68 -12.24
CA THR A 377 -30.32 -9.29 -12.54
C THR A 377 -29.30 -8.25 -12.05
N TYR A 378 -28.48 -8.60 -11.05
CA TYR A 378 -27.46 -7.72 -10.47
C TYR A 378 -26.07 -7.90 -11.08
N TRP A 379 -25.88 -8.85 -12.01
CA TRP A 379 -24.56 -9.17 -12.57
C TRP A 379 -23.89 -7.95 -13.23
N LYS A 380 -24.65 -7.14 -13.96
CA LYS A 380 -24.16 -5.90 -14.59
C LYS A 380 -23.57 -4.91 -13.57
N TRP A 381 -24.13 -4.84 -12.36
CA TRP A 381 -23.55 -4.04 -11.27
C TRP A 381 -22.17 -4.57 -10.90
N ILE A 382 -22.04 -5.88 -10.71
CA ILE A 382 -20.76 -6.52 -10.36
C ILE A 382 -19.71 -6.28 -11.46
N GLU A 383 -20.10 -6.40 -12.73
CA GLU A 383 -19.22 -6.16 -13.88
C GLU A 383 -18.68 -4.73 -13.93
N ASN A 384 -19.53 -3.73 -13.64
CA ASN A 384 -19.10 -2.32 -13.65
C ASN A 384 -17.97 -2.04 -12.65
N TYR A 385 -17.99 -2.66 -11.47
CA TYR A 385 -16.98 -2.42 -10.43
C TYR A 385 -15.71 -3.29 -10.57
N VAL A 386 -15.71 -4.26 -11.49
CA VAL A 386 -14.49 -4.99 -11.90
C VAL A 386 -13.95 -4.55 -13.26
N ALA A 387 -14.63 -3.61 -13.93
CA ALA A 387 -14.20 -3.04 -15.20
C ALA A 387 -12.91 -2.21 -15.06
N ASP A 388 -12.19 -2.08 -16.17
CA ASP A 388 -10.84 -1.49 -16.20
C ASP A 388 -10.81 -0.03 -15.71
N ASP A 389 -11.89 0.72 -15.92
CA ASP A 389 -12.06 2.09 -15.47
C ASP A 389 -12.13 2.19 -13.93
N TYR A 390 -12.98 1.38 -13.29
CA TYR A 390 -13.09 1.35 -11.84
C TYR A 390 -11.83 0.78 -11.19
N VAL A 391 -11.28 -0.31 -11.74
CA VAL A 391 -10.01 -0.88 -11.27
C VAL A 391 -8.87 0.12 -11.40
N GLY A 392 -8.83 0.90 -12.49
CA GLY A 392 -7.89 1.99 -12.69
C GLY A 392 -8.05 3.11 -11.64
N ALA A 393 -9.29 3.47 -11.28
CA ALA A 393 -9.58 4.43 -10.23
C ALA A 393 -9.13 3.94 -8.85
N VAL A 394 -9.43 2.67 -8.50
CA VAL A 394 -8.98 2.02 -7.26
C VAL A 394 -7.46 2.02 -7.17
N LYS A 395 -6.76 1.68 -8.25
CA LYS A 395 -5.29 1.71 -8.31
C LYS A 395 -4.76 3.11 -8.07
N THR A 396 -5.29 4.11 -8.78
CA THR A 396 -4.87 5.51 -8.67
C THR A 396 -5.08 6.06 -7.26
N GLY A 397 -6.27 5.85 -6.70
CA GLY A 397 -6.58 6.27 -5.33
C GLY A 397 -5.72 5.56 -4.28
N SER A 398 -5.48 4.26 -4.47
CA SER A 398 -4.58 3.48 -3.61
C SER A 398 -3.16 4.05 -3.64
N GLU A 399 -2.58 4.26 -4.82
CA GLU A 399 -1.23 4.82 -4.97
C GLU A 399 -1.09 6.21 -4.36
N LEU A 400 -2.14 7.03 -4.41
CA LEU A 400 -2.15 8.34 -3.78
C LEU A 400 -2.17 8.23 -2.25
N ILE A 401 -2.99 7.34 -1.68
CA ILE A 401 -3.00 7.04 -0.24
C ILE A 401 -1.63 6.52 0.21
N GLU A 402 -1.05 5.55 -0.51
CA GLU A 402 0.26 4.97 -0.20
C GLU A 402 1.37 6.03 -0.13
N ARG A 403 1.43 6.92 -1.13
CA ARG A 403 2.42 8.02 -1.17
C ARG A 403 2.32 8.97 0.02
N HIS A 404 1.12 9.20 0.55
CA HIS A 404 0.92 10.10 1.68
C HIS A 404 0.99 9.40 3.03
N ALA A 405 0.70 8.09 3.09
CA ALA A 405 0.76 7.29 4.31
C ALA A 405 2.19 7.15 4.84
N VAL A 406 3.18 6.99 3.96
CA VAL A 406 4.60 6.90 4.35
C VAL A 406 5.15 8.17 5.02
N LEU A 407 4.45 9.30 4.86
CA LEU A 407 4.82 10.58 5.46
C LEU A 407 4.20 10.80 6.86
N GLN A 408 3.38 9.86 7.34
CA GLN A 408 2.62 10.00 8.58
C GLN A 408 3.38 9.48 9.80
N SER A 409 3.21 10.17 10.93
CA SER A 409 3.67 9.64 12.22
C SER A 409 2.85 8.42 12.64
N PRO A 410 3.36 7.55 13.52
CA PRO A 410 2.60 6.42 14.05
C PRO A 410 1.26 6.84 14.70
N SER A 411 1.23 7.94 15.45
CA SER A 411 0.01 8.48 16.04
C SER A 411 -1.00 8.96 14.99
N SER A 412 -0.51 9.51 13.87
CA SER A 412 -1.36 9.90 12.75
C SER A 412 -1.94 8.67 12.05
N ILE A 413 -1.16 7.60 11.89
CA ILE A 413 -1.65 6.33 11.35
C ILE A 413 -2.82 5.79 12.19
N GLU A 414 -2.71 5.79 13.53
CA GLU A 414 -3.81 5.35 14.41
C GLU A 414 -5.08 6.19 14.24
N ARG A 415 -4.94 7.51 14.06
CA ARG A 415 -6.07 8.41 13.75
C ARG A 415 -6.71 8.07 12.40
N LEU A 416 -5.89 7.90 11.36
CA LEU A 416 -6.33 7.57 10.00
C LEU A 416 -7.08 6.23 9.94
N VAL A 417 -6.59 5.22 10.67
CA VAL A 417 -7.27 3.92 10.78
C VAL A 417 -8.65 4.07 11.43
N LYS A 418 -8.78 4.88 12.49
CA LYS A 418 -10.09 5.14 13.13
C LYS A 418 -11.08 5.80 12.18
N ILE A 419 -10.61 6.74 11.35
CA ILE A 419 -11.43 7.40 10.33
C ILE A 419 -11.92 6.36 9.30
N PHE A 420 -11.02 5.52 8.82
CA PHE A 420 -11.36 4.45 7.88
C PHE A 420 -12.37 3.46 8.47
N ILE A 421 -12.17 3.02 9.73
CA ILE A 421 -13.11 2.13 10.44
C ILE A 421 -14.50 2.78 10.50
N HIS A 422 -14.57 4.07 10.85
CA HIS A 422 -15.85 4.75 10.96
C HIS A 422 -16.55 4.90 9.59
N GLY A 423 -15.80 5.27 8.55
CA GLY A 423 -16.33 5.29 7.18
C GLY A 423 -16.82 3.91 6.72
N THR A 424 -16.10 2.83 7.06
CA THR A 424 -16.53 1.45 6.76
C THR A 424 -17.82 1.08 7.50
N LYS A 425 -18.01 1.53 8.74
CA LYS A 425 -19.28 1.34 9.47
C LYS A 425 -20.44 2.09 8.82
N MET A 426 -20.18 3.28 8.27
CA MET A 426 -21.19 4.05 7.54
C MET A 426 -21.60 3.35 6.24
N GLU A 427 -20.65 2.74 5.52
CA GLU A 427 -20.93 1.87 4.36
C GLU A 427 -21.77 0.64 4.73
N ILE A 428 -21.47 -0.01 5.86
CA ILE A 428 -22.33 -1.10 6.37
C ILE A 428 -23.74 -0.58 6.64
N GLY A 429 -23.87 0.58 7.30
CA GLY A 429 -25.17 1.23 7.53
C GLY A 429 -25.89 1.59 6.23
N PHE A 430 -25.15 1.82 5.13
CA PHE A 430 -25.70 2.03 3.79
C PHE A 430 -26.34 0.74 3.25
N TRP A 431 -25.71 -0.41 3.43
CA TRP A 431 -26.29 -1.71 3.07
C TRP A 431 -27.46 -2.13 3.95
N GLU A 432 -27.50 -1.66 5.20
CA GLU A 432 -28.56 -1.97 6.17
C GLU A 432 -29.83 -1.14 5.98
N MET A 433 -29.82 -0.13 5.10
CA MET A 433 -31.00 0.73 4.84
C MET A 433 -32.22 -0.07 4.37
N PHE A 434 -31.98 -1.17 3.67
CA PHE A 434 -33.04 -1.98 3.06
C PHE A 434 -32.86 -3.46 3.37
N PRO A 435 -33.96 -4.22 3.52
CA PRO A 435 -33.89 -5.64 3.84
C PRO A 435 -33.23 -6.42 2.70
N SER A 436 -32.36 -7.36 3.08
CA SER A 436 -31.66 -8.26 2.15
C SER A 436 -32.46 -9.51 1.80
N ARG A 437 -33.57 -9.78 2.50
CA ARG A 437 -34.48 -10.92 2.33
C ARG A 437 -35.91 -10.56 2.70
#